data_AF-A0A2S1WBF9-F1
#
_entry.id   AF-A0A2S1WBF9-F1
#
_cell.length_a   1.000
_cell.length_b   1.000
_cell.length_c   1.000
_cell.angle_alpha   90.00
_cell.angle_beta   90.00
_cell.angle_gamma   90.00
#
_symmetry.space_group_name_H-M   'P 1'
#
loop_
_entity.id
_entity.type
_entity.pdbx_description
1 polymer ?
#
loop_
_entity_poly.entity_id
_entity_poly.type
_entity_poly.pdbx_seq_one_letter_code
_entity_poly.pdbx_strand_id
1 'polypeptide(L)'
;MQKAADHFKVDYKTILRHLDTNKATIKNNKLVLLFSKNLTLEEIKNIKVKSIENETIKLWVYKEINSKFILINNNEPTFNSKYIASKELKISHKTISNYLDTNKSYKDLFFYSQKL
;
A
#
# COMPACT_ATOMS: atom_id res chain seq x y z
N MET A 1 -12.91 9.38 -3.27
CA MET A 1 -12.03 8.39 -2.62
C MET A 1 -12.41 8.21 -1.14
N GLN A 2 -12.25 9.22 -0.28
CA GLN A 2 -12.55 9.10 1.16
C GLN A 2 -14.00 8.67 1.45
N LYS A 3 -15.00 9.27 0.78
CA LYS A 3 -16.42 8.88 0.92
C LYS A 3 -16.69 7.41 0.59
N ALA A 4 -15.99 6.85 -0.41
CA ALA A 4 -16.09 5.44 -0.73
C ALA A 4 -15.42 4.58 0.34
N ALA A 5 -14.27 5.01 0.86
CA ALA A 5 -13.58 4.34 1.96
C ALA A 5 -14.45 4.27 3.22
N ASP A 6 -15.11 5.37 3.54
CA ASP A 6 -16.01 5.49 4.68
C ASP A 6 -17.27 4.60 4.49
N HIS A 7 -17.91 4.65 3.32
CA HIS A 7 -19.04 3.76 2.97
C HIS A 7 -18.63 2.28 3.05
N PHE A 8 -17.44 1.97 2.53
CA PHE A 8 -16.88 0.65 2.55
C PHE A 8 -16.18 0.31 3.89
N LYS A 9 -16.14 1.18 4.90
CA LYS A 9 -15.43 0.94 6.18
C LYS A 9 -14.06 0.27 5.96
N VAL A 10 -13.35 0.68 4.92
CA VAL A 10 -12.02 0.20 4.56
C VAL A 10 -11.05 1.37 4.55
N ASP A 11 -9.77 1.09 4.72
CA ASP A 11 -8.73 2.10 4.55
C ASP A 11 -8.78 2.62 3.09
N TYR A 12 -8.69 3.95 2.91
CA TYR A 12 -8.68 4.56 1.58
C TYR A 12 -7.51 4.06 0.72
N LYS A 13 -6.38 3.68 1.34
CA LYS A 13 -5.24 3.05 0.67
C LYS A 13 -5.60 1.67 0.10
N THR A 14 -6.50 0.93 0.74
CA THR A 14 -7.03 -0.34 0.21
C THR A 14 -7.83 -0.10 -1.05
N ILE A 15 -8.67 0.96 -1.06
CA ILE A 15 -9.40 1.35 -2.27
C ILE A 15 -8.45 1.70 -3.39
N LEU A 16 -7.46 2.57 -3.13
CA LEU A 16 -6.46 2.97 -4.12
C LEU A 16 -5.69 1.78 -4.70
N ARG A 17 -5.29 0.82 -3.86
CA ARG A 17 -4.50 -0.34 -4.28
C ARG A 17 -5.31 -1.33 -5.14
N HIS A 18 -6.62 -1.44 -4.92
CA HIS A 18 -7.45 -2.43 -5.59
C HIS A 18 -8.24 -1.84 -6.78
N LEU A 19 -8.32 -0.52 -6.89
CA LEU A 19 -9.00 0.18 -7.99
C LEU A 19 -8.48 -0.27 -9.36
N ASP A 20 -9.39 -0.72 -10.23
CA ASP A 20 -9.13 -1.18 -11.60
C ASP A 20 -8.17 -2.38 -11.73
N THR A 21 -7.86 -3.08 -10.63
CA THR A 21 -6.90 -4.22 -10.64
C THR A 21 -7.56 -5.59 -10.84
N ASN A 22 -8.89 -5.65 -10.83
CA ASN A 22 -9.69 -6.89 -10.74
C ASN A 22 -9.39 -7.76 -9.49
N LYS A 23 -8.66 -7.22 -8.51
CA LYS A 23 -8.46 -7.86 -7.21
C LYS A 23 -9.66 -7.55 -6.34
N ALA A 24 -10.36 -8.58 -5.90
CA ALA A 24 -11.45 -8.39 -4.97
C ALA A 24 -10.91 -7.87 -3.62
N THR A 25 -11.76 -7.29 -2.79
CA THR A 25 -11.53 -7.11 -1.36
C THR A 25 -12.68 -7.75 -0.61
N ILE A 26 -12.40 -8.50 0.46
CA ILE A 26 -13.45 -9.11 1.28
C ILE A 26 -13.93 -8.05 2.27
N LYS A 27 -15.22 -7.72 2.21
CA LYS A 27 -15.87 -6.84 3.16
C LYS A 27 -17.23 -7.41 3.57
N ASN A 28 -17.48 -7.56 4.86
CA ASN A 28 -18.73 -8.10 5.39
C ASN A 28 -19.13 -9.43 4.72
N ASN A 29 -18.16 -10.34 4.56
CA ASN A 29 -18.36 -11.62 3.86
C ASN A 29 -18.74 -11.50 2.37
N LYS A 30 -18.62 -10.31 1.77
CA LYS A 30 -18.85 -10.07 0.33
C LYS A 30 -17.56 -9.71 -0.37
N LEU A 31 -17.40 -10.18 -1.60
CA LEU A 31 -16.31 -9.76 -2.49
C LEU A 31 -16.71 -8.45 -3.17
N VAL A 32 -15.87 -7.43 -3.03
CA VAL A 32 -16.05 -6.12 -3.64
C VAL A 32 -14.94 -5.88 -4.64
N LEU A 33 -15.31 -5.50 -5.86
CA LEU A 33 -14.39 -5.03 -6.89
C LEU A 33 -14.58 -3.53 -7.06
N LEU A 34 -13.48 -2.82 -7.30
CA LEU A 34 -13.47 -1.37 -7.36
C LEU A 34 -13.04 -0.94 -8.75
N PHE A 35 -13.86 -0.10 -9.38
CA PHE A 35 -13.61 0.42 -10.72
C PHE A 35 -13.75 1.94 -10.73
N SER A 36 -12.87 2.63 -11.46
CA SER A 36 -12.91 4.09 -11.59
C SER A 36 -14.02 4.55 -12.54
N LYS A 37 -14.45 3.67 -13.45
CA LYS A 37 -15.54 3.90 -14.40
C LYS A 37 -16.77 3.04 -14.08
N ASN A 38 -17.91 3.50 -14.54
CA ASN A 38 -19.10 2.67 -14.63
C ASN A 38 -18.86 1.58 -15.69
N LEU A 39 -19.22 0.35 -15.35
CA LEU A 39 -19.09 -0.79 -16.25
C LEU A 39 -20.44 -1.11 -16.89
N THR A 40 -20.39 -1.54 -18.15
CA THR A 40 -21.51 -2.14 -18.87
C THR A 40 -21.72 -3.60 -18.42
N LEU A 41 -22.88 -4.17 -18.73
CA LEU A 41 -23.19 -5.56 -18.41
C LEU A 41 -22.22 -6.56 -19.08
N GLU A 42 -21.75 -6.26 -20.30
CA GLU A 42 -20.77 -7.09 -20.99
C GLU A 42 -19.40 -7.04 -20.32
N GLU A 43 -18.96 -5.87 -19.89
CA GLU A 43 -17.71 -5.72 -19.15
C GLU A 43 -17.76 -6.49 -17.84
N ILE A 44 -18.88 -6.44 -17.11
CA ILE A 44 -19.09 -7.17 -15.86
C ILE A 44 -18.97 -8.69 -16.07
N LYS A 45 -19.59 -9.23 -17.12
CA LYS A 45 -19.55 -10.67 -17.44
C LYS A 45 -18.13 -11.16 -17.74
N ASN A 46 -17.27 -10.28 -18.24
CA ASN A 46 -15.90 -10.63 -18.62
C ASN A 46 -14.87 -10.43 -17.49
N ILE A 47 -15.28 -9.98 -16.30
CA ILE A 47 -14.36 -9.80 -15.17
C ILE A 47 -13.86 -11.16 -14.69
N LYS A 48 -12.54 -11.37 -14.80
CA LYS A 48 -11.84 -12.47 -14.11
C LYS A 48 -11.34 -11.98 -12.75
N VAL A 49 -12.00 -12.42 -11.68
CA VAL A 49 -11.62 -12.07 -10.31
C VAL A 49 -10.27 -12.68 -9.98
N LYS A 50 -9.32 -11.85 -9.55
CA LYS A 50 -8.03 -12.33 -9.01
C LYS A 50 -8.19 -12.58 -7.51
N SER A 51 -7.71 -13.73 -7.04
CA SER A 51 -7.67 -14.05 -5.61
C SER A 51 -6.77 -13.06 -4.86
N ILE A 52 -7.17 -12.76 -3.63
CA ILE A 52 -6.43 -11.86 -2.73
C ILE A 52 -5.32 -12.70 -2.11
N GLU A 53 -4.11 -12.61 -2.63
CA GLU A 53 -2.94 -12.96 -1.84
C GLU A 53 -2.82 -11.93 -0.70
N ASN A 54 -2.35 -12.35 0.48
CA ASN A 54 -2.08 -11.43 1.58
C ASN A 54 -0.96 -10.46 1.17
N GLU A 55 -1.34 -9.36 0.52
CA GLU A 55 -0.40 -8.38 0.00
C GLU A 55 0.19 -7.57 1.15
N THR A 56 1.35 -8.02 1.61
CA THR A 56 2.19 -7.24 2.50
C THR A 56 2.67 -5.98 1.77
N ILE A 57 2.55 -4.84 2.44
CA ILE A 57 3.09 -3.58 1.92
C ILE A 57 4.62 -3.69 1.97
N LYS A 58 5.23 -3.73 0.78
CA LYS A 58 6.67 -3.56 0.62
C LYS A 58 7.06 -2.15 1.05
N LEU A 59 8.18 -2.02 1.74
CA LEU A 59 8.68 -0.76 2.26
C LEU A 59 9.98 -0.38 1.56
N TRP A 60 10.00 0.85 1.06
CA TRP A 60 11.18 1.51 0.55
C TRP A 60 11.70 2.45 1.64
N VAL A 61 12.95 2.25 2.07
CA VAL A 61 13.57 3.06 3.11
C VAL A 61 14.76 3.82 2.52
N TYR A 62 14.75 5.14 2.72
CA TYR A 62 15.75 6.06 2.20
C TYR A 62 16.46 6.79 3.33
N LYS A 63 17.71 7.17 3.09
CA LYS A 63 18.42 8.22 3.82
C LYS A 63 18.57 9.44 2.93
N GLU A 64 18.43 10.62 3.51
CA GLU A 64 18.79 11.85 2.80
C GLU A 64 20.26 12.16 3.03
N ILE A 65 21.03 12.26 1.95
CA ILE A 65 22.45 12.63 1.97
C ILE A 65 22.65 13.71 0.91
N ASN A 66 23.15 14.89 1.30
CA ASN A 66 23.35 16.03 0.40
C ASN A 66 22.09 16.39 -0.42
N SER A 67 20.93 16.41 0.24
CA SER A 67 19.62 16.67 -0.38
C SER A 67 19.21 15.67 -1.47
N LYS A 68 19.78 14.45 -1.46
CA LYS A 68 19.38 13.33 -2.32
C LYS A 68 18.90 12.16 -1.47
N PHE A 69 17.79 11.57 -1.85
CA PHE A 69 17.29 10.33 -1.25
C PHE A 69 18.07 9.13 -1.78
N ILE A 70 18.86 8.50 -0.92
CA ILE A 70 19.63 7.30 -1.21
C ILE A 70 18.89 6.11 -0.62
N LEU A 71 18.52 5.17 -1.48
CA LEU A 71 17.87 3.93 -1.07
C LEU A 71 18.86 3.06 -0.31
N ILE A 72 18.45 2.51 0.84
CA ILE A 72 19.36 1.76 1.71
C ILE A 72 19.69 0.38 1.13
N ASN A 73 18.88 -0.14 0.22
CA ASN A 73 19.05 -1.47 -0.36
C ASN A 73 18.99 -1.43 -1.90
N ASN A 74 20.15 -1.39 -2.55
CA ASN A 74 20.43 -1.54 -4.00
C ASN A 74 19.21 -1.71 -4.94
N ASN A 75 18.39 -0.68 -5.08
CA ASN A 75 17.24 -0.59 -6.00
C ASN A 75 16.06 -1.58 -5.78
N GLU A 76 16.04 -2.33 -4.69
CA GLU A 76 14.94 -3.22 -4.29
C GLU A 76 14.15 -2.66 -3.09
N PRO A 77 12.87 -3.04 -2.92
CA PRO A 77 12.15 -2.71 -1.71
C PRO A 77 12.95 -3.20 -0.49
N THR A 78 13.35 -2.26 0.36
CA THR A 78 14.24 -2.51 1.51
C THR A 78 13.69 -3.62 2.39
N PHE A 79 12.36 -3.68 2.55
CA PHE A 79 11.70 -4.76 3.29
C PHE A 79 10.41 -5.22 2.61
N ASN A 80 10.17 -6.53 2.61
CA ASN A 80 8.95 -7.12 2.05
C ASN A 80 7.69 -6.88 2.91
N SER A 81 7.84 -6.40 4.14
CA SER A 81 6.74 -6.04 5.03
C SER A 81 7.16 -5.06 6.12
N LYS A 82 6.18 -4.37 6.72
CA LYS A 82 6.35 -3.58 7.96
C LYS A 82 6.90 -4.41 9.12
N TYR A 83 6.59 -5.70 9.16
CA TYR A 83 7.07 -6.60 10.20
C TYR A 83 8.58 -6.83 10.11
N ILE A 84 9.08 -7.12 8.91
CA ILE A 84 10.52 -7.29 8.68
C ILE A 84 11.24 -5.96 8.99
N ALA A 85 10.75 -4.85 8.44
CA ALA A 85 11.32 -3.53 8.72
C ALA A 85 11.38 -3.20 10.22
N SER A 86 10.33 -3.57 10.97
CA SER A 86 10.27 -3.33 12.40
C SER A 86 11.35 -4.09 13.17
N LYS A 87 11.56 -5.36 12.81
CA LYS A 87 12.61 -6.20 13.42
C LYS A 87 14.01 -5.69 13.09
N GLU A 88 14.29 -5.50 11.81
CA GLU A 88 15.63 -5.13 11.32
C GLU A 88 16.04 -3.73 11.78
N LEU A 89 15.14 -2.76 11.70
CA LEU A 89 15.42 -1.37 12.11
C LEU A 89 15.24 -1.14 13.61
N LYS A 90 14.69 -2.11 14.35
CA LYS A 90 14.28 -1.96 15.76
C LYS A 90 13.35 -0.76 15.98
N ILE A 91 12.40 -0.56 15.07
CA ILE A 91 11.40 0.52 15.09
C ILE A 91 10.00 -0.10 15.21
N SER A 92 9.12 0.43 16.05
CA SER A 92 7.77 -0.13 16.19
C SER A 92 6.95 -0.05 14.90
N HIS A 93 6.04 -1.00 14.68
CA HIS A 93 5.07 -0.98 13.56
C HIS A 93 4.26 0.32 13.52
N LYS A 94 3.90 0.84 14.70
CA LYS A 94 3.13 2.08 14.86
C LYS A 94 3.94 3.27 14.37
N THR A 95 5.21 3.36 14.77
CA THR A 95 6.12 4.41 14.29
C THR A 95 6.30 4.33 12.78
N ILE A 96 6.61 3.16 12.22
CA ILE A 96 6.75 3.01 10.75
C ILE A 96 5.47 3.49 10.06
N SER A 97 4.29 3.10 10.56
CA SER A 97 3.02 3.51 9.96
C SER A 97 2.74 5.01 10.08
N ASN A 98 3.16 5.66 11.18
CA ASN A 98 2.98 7.10 11.38
C ASN A 98 3.85 7.95 10.44
N TYR A 99 5.00 7.44 10.02
CA TYR A 99 5.94 8.15 9.14
C TYR A 99 5.83 7.72 7.66
N LEU A 100 5.12 6.62 7.39
CA LEU A 100 4.93 6.07 6.05
C LEU A 100 4.23 7.07 5.10
N ASP A 101 4.86 7.35 3.97
CA ASP A 101 4.39 8.27 2.92
C ASP A 101 4.21 9.73 3.39
N THR A 102 4.80 10.13 4.53
CA THR A 102 4.60 11.48 5.10
C THR A 102 5.64 12.51 4.67
N ASN A 103 6.67 12.09 3.94
CA ASN A 103 7.85 12.91 3.61
C ASN A 103 8.59 13.47 4.85
N LYS A 104 8.38 12.86 6.03
CA LYS A 104 9.09 13.17 7.27
C LYS A 104 10.02 12.01 7.61
N SER A 105 11.21 12.34 8.11
CA SER A 105 12.15 11.34 8.59
C SER A 105 11.87 10.94 10.03
N TYR A 106 12.23 9.70 10.35
CA TYR A 106 12.39 9.24 11.74
C TYR A 106 13.77 8.61 11.86
N LYS A 107 14.63 9.16 12.73
CA LYS A 107 16.04 8.76 12.87
C LYS A 107 16.77 8.75 11.51
N ASP A 108 16.60 9.81 10.73
CA ASP A 108 17.20 9.99 9.40
C ASP A 108 16.73 8.98 8.33
N LEU A 109 15.66 8.22 8.62
CA LEU A 109 15.05 7.28 7.70
C LEU A 109 13.70 7.79 7.21
N PHE A 110 13.49 7.72 5.90
CA PHE A 110 12.20 8.00 5.27
C PHE A 110 11.56 6.69 4.81
N PHE A 111 10.25 6.55 5.01
CA PHE A 111 9.50 5.33 4.73
C PHE A 111 8.46 5.58 3.65
N TYR A 112 8.48 4.78 2.58
CA TYR A 112 7.49 4.84 1.51
C TYR A 112 6.95 3.46 1.16
N SER A 113 5.67 3.43 0.80
CA SER A 113 4.98 2.25 0.28
C SER A 113 5.25 2.01 -1.21
N GLN A 114 5.86 2.99 -1.89
CA GLN A 114 6.24 2.98 -3.30
C GLN A 114 7.65 3.54 -3.47
N LYS A 115 8.30 3.20 -4.60
CA LYS A 115 9.60 3.75 -4.94
C LYS A 115 9.46 5.23 -5.33
N LEU A 116 10.28 6.10 -4.74
CA LEU A 116 10.49 7.49 -5.17
C LEU A 116 11.14 7.56 -6.55
#